data_AF-A0A6P7H1J2-F1
#
_entry.id   AF-A0A6P7H1J2-F1
#
_cell.length_a   1.000
_cell.length_b   1.000
_cell.length_c   1.000
_cell.angle_alpha   90.00
_cell.angle_beta   90.00
_cell.angle_gamma   90.00
#
_symmetry.space_group_name_H-M   'P 1'
#
loop_
_entity.id
_entity.type
_entity.pdbx_description
1 polymer ?
#
loop_
_entity_poly.entity_id
_entity_poly.type
_entity_poly.pdbx_seq_one_letter_code
_entity_poly.pdbx_strand_id
1 'polypeptide(L)'
;MKFCIISILLCVVLSNAEYALEKRSAHYRLVRYIMSDANQNRFLDISSIIDNCRRNGMTAETLNKLKETFDDVELCAGKKQIYFVPEAEFIQNINDCSKELVRLSKACLKESQGYYPDLLVAAQNSVTHFMYANKDVVSSNEVQQCYRKVLKNNIARDKYRQCIGKASEGVDKVEIPHSKAEACRVLIKISKCLPQMFTDQCDASSNLDKFLKAYDEVIAGPCSA
;
A
#
# COMPACT_ATOMS: atom_id res chain seq x y z
N MET A 1 26.85 1.53 6.15
CA MET A 1 27.03 0.18 5.54
C MET A 1 25.67 -0.50 5.36
N LYS A 2 25.26 -0.72 4.10
CA LYS A 2 24.45 -1.84 3.57
C LYS A 2 22.96 -2.04 3.93
N PHE A 3 22.29 -1.18 4.69
CA PHE A 3 20.86 -1.37 5.02
C PHE A 3 19.85 -0.92 3.94
N CYS A 4 20.25 -0.06 3.00
CA CYS A 4 19.35 0.45 1.94
C CYS A 4 19.23 -0.46 0.70
N ILE A 5 20.07 -1.48 0.54
CA ILE A 5 20.20 -2.19 -0.75
C ILE A 5 19.21 -3.37 -0.90
N ILE A 6 18.64 -3.87 0.20
CA ILE A 6 17.85 -5.12 0.16
C ILE A 6 16.34 -4.85 0.04
N SER A 7 15.85 -3.69 0.53
CA SER A 7 14.49 -3.22 0.22
C SER A 7 14.30 -2.85 -1.25
N ILE A 8 15.40 -2.56 -1.98
CA ILE A 8 15.41 -2.26 -3.42
C ILE A 8 15.15 -3.53 -4.26
N LEU A 9 15.55 -4.71 -3.77
CA LEU A 9 15.47 -5.98 -4.50
C LEU A 9 14.11 -6.67 -4.43
N LEU A 10 13.24 -6.26 -3.49
CA LEU A 10 11.82 -6.64 -3.45
C LEU A 10 11.08 -6.18 -4.72
N CYS A 11 11.44 -5.01 -5.25
CA CYS A 11 10.60 -4.30 -6.21
C CYS A 11 10.91 -4.63 -7.68
N VAL A 12 12.14 -5.00 -8.05
CA VAL A 12 12.52 -5.17 -9.47
C VAL A 12 12.10 -6.53 -10.07
N VAL A 13 12.01 -7.59 -9.26
CA VAL A 13 11.71 -8.95 -9.74
C VAL A 13 10.21 -9.29 -9.64
N LEU A 14 9.48 -8.62 -8.75
CA LEU A 14 8.02 -8.68 -8.70
C LEU A 14 7.41 -7.83 -9.84
N SER A 15 7.92 -6.62 -10.09
CA SER A 15 7.42 -5.69 -11.11
C SER A 15 7.45 -6.22 -12.56
N ASN A 16 8.49 -6.95 -12.95
CA ASN A 16 8.62 -7.46 -14.32
C ASN A 16 7.65 -8.61 -14.65
N ALA A 17 7.11 -9.30 -13.65
CA ALA A 17 6.07 -10.32 -13.83
C ALA A 17 4.65 -9.79 -13.50
N GLU A 18 4.54 -8.52 -13.10
CA GLU A 18 3.32 -7.85 -12.63
C GLU A 18 2.71 -6.90 -13.68
N TYR A 19 3.47 -6.53 -14.71
CA TYR A 19 3.03 -5.66 -15.82
C TYR A 19 1.76 -6.15 -16.55
N ALA A 20 1.50 -7.46 -16.54
CA ALA A 20 0.30 -8.05 -17.17
C ALA A 20 -0.97 -7.98 -16.29
N LEU A 21 -0.82 -7.82 -14.96
CA LEU A 21 -1.91 -7.75 -13.97
C LEU A 21 -2.25 -6.30 -13.57
N GLU A 22 -1.32 -5.38 -13.79
CA GLU A 22 -1.42 -3.93 -13.50
C GLU A 22 -2.64 -3.26 -14.14
N LYS A 23 -3.18 -3.83 -15.23
CA LYS A 23 -4.40 -3.35 -15.90
C LYS A 23 -5.72 -3.70 -15.19
N ARG A 24 -5.73 -4.36 -14.01
CA ARG A 24 -6.91 -5.16 -13.58
C ARG A 24 -7.47 -4.97 -12.15
N SER A 25 -7.04 -4.07 -11.26
CA SER A 25 -7.82 -3.72 -10.02
C SER A 25 -7.20 -2.58 -9.19
N ALA A 26 -7.98 -1.57 -8.81
CA ALA A 26 -7.60 -0.53 -7.84
C ALA A 26 -7.22 -1.09 -6.45
N HIS A 27 -7.88 -2.16 -6.02
CA HIS A 27 -7.60 -2.81 -4.74
C HIS A 27 -6.30 -3.63 -4.78
N TYR A 28 -5.98 -4.20 -5.94
CA TYR A 28 -4.69 -4.88 -6.17
C TYR A 28 -3.54 -3.86 -6.12
N ARG A 29 -3.75 -2.67 -6.69
CA ARG A 29 -2.77 -1.56 -6.64
C ARG A 29 -2.58 -1.04 -5.21
N LEU A 30 -3.66 -0.86 -4.45
CA LEU A 30 -3.60 -0.47 -3.02
C LEU A 30 -2.89 -1.51 -2.15
N VAL A 31 -3.07 -2.80 -2.41
CA VAL A 31 -2.39 -3.86 -1.64
C VAL A 31 -0.92 -4.00 -2.06
N ARG A 32 -0.63 -3.90 -3.35
CA ARG A 32 0.76 -3.82 -3.86
C ARG A 32 1.49 -2.67 -3.17
N TYR A 33 0.84 -1.50 -3.10
CA TYR A 33 1.34 -0.29 -2.44
C TYR A 33 1.66 -0.53 -0.96
N ILE A 34 0.70 -1.04 -0.18
CA ILE A 34 0.93 -1.32 1.25
C ILE A 34 2.09 -2.31 1.46
N MET A 35 2.35 -3.20 0.49
CA MET A 35 3.47 -4.15 0.55
C MET A 35 4.78 -3.67 -0.12
N SER A 36 4.74 -2.68 -1.00
CA SER A 36 5.89 -2.16 -1.76
C SER A 36 6.53 -0.91 -1.14
N ASP A 37 5.80 -0.15 -0.32
CA ASP A 37 6.11 1.27 -0.12
C ASP A 37 6.45 1.76 1.29
N ALA A 38 6.65 0.88 2.27
CA ALA A 38 7.09 1.32 3.60
C ALA A 38 8.46 2.04 3.61
N ASN A 39 9.22 2.00 2.51
CA ASN A 39 10.56 2.60 2.39
C ASN A 39 10.76 3.55 1.19
N GLN A 40 9.77 3.81 0.32
CA GLN A 40 9.96 4.66 -0.87
C GLN A 40 9.22 5.99 -0.85
N ASN A 41 8.44 6.32 0.20
CA ASN A 41 7.67 7.56 0.24
C ASN A 41 6.74 7.75 -0.97
N ARG A 42 6.51 6.73 -1.79
CA ARG A 42 5.47 6.82 -2.81
C ARG A 42 4.16 6.83 -2.08
N PHE A 43 3.28 7.70 -2.52
CA PHE A 43 1.99 7.90 -1.89
C PHE A 43 0.95 7.18 -2.79
N LEU A 44 -0.06 6.51 -2.25
CA LEU A 44 -1.34 6.18 -2.92
C LEU A 44 -1.37 5.35 -4.22
N ASP A 45 -2.48 4.62 -4.43
CA ASP A 45 -2.89 4.20 -5.77
C ASP A 45 -3.38 5.42 -6.60
N ILE A 46 -2.44 6.28 -7.02
CA ILE A 46 -2.71 7.49 -7.79
C ILE A 46 -3.38 7.18 -9.11
N SER A 47 -3.02 6.04 -9.70
CA SER A 47 -3.55 5.66 -11.01
C SER A 47 -5.06 5.48 -10.96
N SER A 48 -5.61 4.94 -9.87
CA SER A 48 -7.05 4.90 -9.65
C SER A 48 -7.67 6.30 -9.54
N ILE A 49 -7.05 7.20 -8.78
CA ILE A 49 -7.55 8.58 -8.63
C ILE A 49 -7.51 9.30 -9.97
N ILE A 50 -6.38 9.28 -10.68
CA ILE A 50 -6.20 9.92 -12.00
C ILE A 50 -7.20 9.36 -13.02
N ASP A 51 -7.36 8.03 -13.08
CA ASP A 51 -8.26 7.41 -14.07
C ASP A 51 -9.74 7.71 -13.78
N ASN A 52 -10.13 7.82 -12.51
CA ASN A 52 -11.49 8.21 -12.13
C ASN A 52 -11.72 9.70 -12.38
N CYS A 53 -10.75 10.57 -12.05
CA CYS A 53 -10.84 12.00 -12.32
C CYS A 53 -10.87 12.32 -13.82
N ARG A 54 -10.13 11.56 -14.64
CA ARG A 54 -10.23 11.63 -16.11
C ARG A 54 -11.63 11.24 -16.58
N ARG A 55 -12.21 10.16 -16.05
CA ARG A 55 -13.57 9.72 -16.38
C ARG A 55 -14.66 10.70 -15.94
N ASN A 56 -14.42 11.46 -14.88
CA ASN A 56 -15.32 12.52 -14.40
C ASN A 56 -15.18 13.83 -15.21
N GLY A 57 -14.41 13.84 -16.31
CA GLY A 57 -14.34 14.97 -17.23
C GLY A 57 -13.35 16.07 -16.84
N MET A 58 -12.36 15.79 -15.99
CA MET A 58 -11.32 16.78 -15.69
C MET A 58 -10.53 17.19 -16.93
N THR A 59 -10.13 18.47 -16.95
CA THR A 59 -9.26 19.02 -17.98
C THR A 59 -7.85 18.40 -17.93
N ALA A 60 -7.17 18.38 -19.07
CA ALA A 60 -5.79 17.89 -19.15
C ALA A 60 -4.84 18.67 -18.22
N GLU A 61 -5.03 19.99 -18.09
CA GLU A 61 -4.26 20.84 -17.18
C GLU A 61 -4.42 20.39 -15.72
N THR A 62 -5.66 20.17 -15.26
CA THR A 62 -5.89 19.76 -13.87
C THR A 62 -5.39 18.35 -13.59
N LEU A 63 -5.49 17.45 -14.56
CA LEU A 63 -4.91 16.11 -14.47
C LEU A 63 -3.38 16.14 -14.40
N ASN A 64 -2.72 17.05 -15.13
CA ASN A 64 -1.27 17.23 -15.05
C ASN A 64 -0.87 17.79 -13.68
N LYS A 65 -1.58 18.82 -13.19
CA LYS A 65 -1.36 19.34 -11.84
C LYS A 65 -1.52 18.27 -10.75
N LEU A 66 -2.51 17.39 -10.88
CA LEU A 66 -2.71 16.28 -9.94
C LEU A 66 -1.52 15.30 -9.95
N LYS A 67 -0.93 15.02 -11.12
CA LYS A 67 0.28 14.20 -11.25
C LYS A 67 1.52 14.90 -10.69
N GLU A 68 1.69 16.18 -10.94
CA GLU A 68 2.81 16.96 -10.39
C GLU A 68 2.72 17.02 -8.86
N THR A 69 1.54 17.31 -8.33
CA THR A 69 1.29 17.32 -6.89
C THR A 69 1.61 15.95 -6.29
N PHE A 70 1.36 14.88 -7.03
CA PHE A 70 1.69 13.55 -6.60
C PHE A 70 3.21 13.35 -6.43
N ASP A 71 3.99 13.69 -7.45
CA ASP A 71 5.45 13.62 -7.40
C ASP A 71 6.01 14.52 -6.26
N ASP A 72 5.40 15.68 -6.03
CA ASP A 72 5.74 16.58 -4.92
C ASP A 72 5.50 15.95 -3.55
N VAL A 73 4.44 15.14 -3.39
CA VAL A 73 4.21 14.39 -2.15
C VAL A 73 5.35 13.40 -1.90
N GLU A 74 5.79 12.66 -2.92
CA GLU A 74 6.88 11.70 -2.76
C GLU A 74 8.17 12.39 -2.31
N LEU A 75 8.51 13.50 -2.97
CA LEU A 75 9.69 14.31 -2.65
C LEU A 75 9.59 14.94 -1.26
N CYS A 76 8.42 15.44 -0.88
CA CYS A 76 8.16 16.06 0.41
C CYS A 76 8.25 15.03 1.55
N ALA A 77 7.55 13.90 1.40
CA ALA A 77 7.55 12.83 2.39
C ALA A 77 8.96 12.26 2.58
N GLY A 78 9.73 12.14 1.48
CA GLY A 78 11.11 11.65 1.51
C GLY A 78 12.17 12.56 2.12
N LYS A 79 11.83 13.80 2.52
CA LYS A 79 12.73 14.66 3.29
C LYS A 79 13.04 14.10 4.67
N LYS A 80 12.15 13.27 5.23
CA LYS A 80 12.37 12.58 6.50
C LYS A 80 12.57 11.09 6.23
N GLN A 81 13.51 10.49 6.92
CA GLN A 81 13.75 9.05 6.84
C GLN A 81 13.05 8.34 7.99
N ILE A 82 12.39 7.22 7.68
CA ILE A 82 11.76 6.38 8.70
C ILE A 82 12.82 5.92 9.70
N TYR A 83 12.47 5.96 11.00
CA TYR A 83 13.36 5.68 12.15
C TYR A 83 14.45 6.70 12.46
N PHE A 84 14.67 7.74 11.63
CA PHE A 84 15.62 8.82 11.91
C PHE A 84 14.98 9.97 12.71
N VAL A 85 13.65 10.03 12.69
CA VAL A 85 12.84 10.97 13.47
C VAL A 85 11.83 10.17 14.31
N PRO A 86 11.26 10.76 15.37
CA PRO A 86 10.17 10.12 16.13
C PRO A 86 8.96 9.81 15.25
N GLU A 87 8.22 8.75 15.60
CA GLU A 87 7.03 8.30 14.85
C GLU A 87 6.04 9.42 14.58
N ALA A 88 5.65 10.17 15.62
CA ALA A 88 4.69 11.26 15.50
C ALA A 88 5.16 12.34 14.52
N GLU A 89 6.46 12.63 14.49
CA GLU A 89 7.05 13.58 13.55
C GLU A 89 7.03 13.06 12.11
N PHE A 90 7.25 11.76 11.91
CA PHE A 90 7.20 11.12 10.60
C PHE A 90 5.77 11.08 10.05
N ILE A 91 4.80 10.68 10.88
CA ILE A 91 3.37 10.69 10.54
C ILE A 91 2.91 12.10 10.18
N GLN A 92 3.30 13.10 10.99
CA GLN A 92 2.94 14.49 10.71
C GLN A 92 3.52 14.97 9.37
N ASN A 93 4.74 14.57 9.03
CA ASN A 93 5.36 14.88 7.73
C ASN A 93 4.54 14.29 6.57
N ILE A 94 4.13 13.02 6.66
CA ILE A 94 3.26 12.39 5.66
C ILE A 94 1.95 13.16 5.50
N ASN A 95 1.29 13.48 6.62
CA ASN A 95 0.03 14.20 6.62
C ASN A 95 0.18 15.58 5.96
N ASP A 96 1.21 16.35 6.33
CA ASP A 96 1.45 17.68 5.78
C ASP A 96 1.75 17.65 4.28
N CYS A 97 2.59 16.72 3.82
CA CYS A 97 2.91 16.55 2.41
C CYS A 97 1.68 16.12 1.58
N SER A 98 0.73 15.39 2.18
CA SER A 98 -0.44 14.86 1.49
C SER A 98 -1.61 15.84 1.29
N LYS A 99 -1.62 16.97 2.01
CA LYS A 99 -2.78 17.89 2.10
C LYS A 99 -3.31 18.33 0.74
N GLU A 100 -2.41 18.81 -0.13
CA GLU A 100 -2.82 19.34 -1.44
C GLU A 100 -3.30 18.23 -2.37
N LEU A 101 -2.64 17.07 -2.35
CA LEU A 101 -3.07 15.91 -3.12
C LEU A 101 -4.47 15.45 -2.71
N VAL A 102 -4.74 15.35 -1.40
CA VAL A 102 -6.08 14.98 -0.88
C VAL A 102 -7.11 15.99 -1.35
N ARG A 103 -6.81 17.30 -1.26
CA ARG A 103 -7.70 18.38 -1.69
C ARG A 103 -8.02 18.29 -3.18
N LEU A 104 -7.01 18.15 -4.04
CA LEU A 104 -7.19 18.05 -5.49
C LEU A 104 -7.91 16.77 -5.89
N SER A 105 -7.59 15.65 -5.25
CA SER A 105 -8.25 14.36 -5.49
C SER A 105 -9.74 14.44 -5.16
N LYS A 106 -10.11 15.00 -4.00
CA LYS A 106 -11.51 15.17 -3.60
C LYS A 106 -12.28 16.09 -4.55
N ALA A 107 -11.63 17.12 -5.08
CA ALA A 107 -12.26 18.04 -6.03
C ALA A 107 -12.58 17.40 -7.39
N CYS A 108 -11.94 16.27 -7.73
CA CYS A 108 -12.10 15.61 -9.02
C CYS A 108 -12.87 14.29 -8.98
N LEU A 109 -12.96 13.68 -7.80
CA LEU A 109 -13.73 12.48 -7.56
C LEU A 109 -15.22 12.79 -7.39
N LYS A 110 -16.06 11.78 -7.61
CA LYS A 110 -17.48 11.88 -7.24
C LYS A 110 -17.58 12.04 -5.73
N GLU A 111 -18.65 12.68 -5.25
CA GLU A 111 -18.89 12.87 -3.80
C GLU A 111 -18.81 11.54 -3.03
N SER A 112 -19.40 10.47 -3.57
CA SER A 112 -19.37 9.12 -2.99
C SER A 112 -17.96 8.50 -2.91
N GLN A 113 -17.00 9.02 -3.67
CA GLN A 113 -15.60 8.58 -3.72
C GLN A 113 -14.67 9.51 -2.93
N GLY A 114 -15.19 10.61 -2.36
CA GLY A 114 -14.39 11.61 -1.64
C GLY A 114 -13.67 11.07 -0.41
N TYR A 115 -14.12 9.94 0.15
CA TYR A 115 -13.45 9.26 1.26
C TYR A 115 -12.11 8.63 0.86
N TYR A 116 -11.91 8.32 -0.43
CA TYR A 116 -10.84 7.44 -0.88
C TYR A 116 -9.44 8.02 -0.63
N PRO A 117 -9.15 9.30 -0.93
CA PRO A 117 -7.83 9.87 -0.62
C PRO A 117 -7.50 9.84 0.88
N ASP A 118 -8.47 10.08 1.77
CA ASP A 118 -8.25 10.01 3.22
C ASP A 118 -7.98 8.57 3.70
N LEU A 119 -8.71 7.60 3.15
CA LEU A 119 -8.51 6.18 3.46
C LEU A 119 -7.08 5.74 3.14
N LEU A 120 -6.52 6.25 2.03
CA LEU A 120 -5.16 5.94 1.63
C LEU A 120 -4.11 6.58 2.56
N VAL A 121 -4.33 7.82 3.01
CA VAL A 121 -3.47 8.47 4.03
C VAL A 121 -3.53 7.70 5.35
N ALA A 122 -4.73 7.31 5.79
CA ALA A 122 -4.92 6.53 7.01
C ALA A 122 -4.22 5.16 6.93
N ALA A 123 -4.27 4.50 5.77
CA ALA A 123 -3.54 3.26 5.53
C ALA A 123 -2.02 3.46 5.64
N GLN A 124 -1.47 4.52 5.04
CA GLN A 124 -0.05 4.83 5.14
C GLN A 124 0.40 5.13 6.58
N ASN A 125 -0.43 5.84 7.36
CA ASN A 125 -0.17 6.12 8.77
C ASN A 125 -0.21 4.83 9.61
N SER A 126 -1.15 3.93 9.32
CA SER A 126 -1.24 2.62 9.98
C SER A 126 0.01 1.77 9.70
N VAL A 127 0.49 1.74 8.45
CA VAL A 127 1.73 1.07 8.06
C VAL A 127 2.94 1.71 8.74
N THR A 128 2.96 3.04 8.85
CA THR A 128 4.03 3.74 9.58
C THR A 128 4.06 3.31 11.04
N HIS A 129 2.92 3.34 11.73
CA HIS A 129 2.80 2.91 13.12
C HIS A 129 3.30 1.48 13.30
N PHE A 130 2.88 0.57 12.42
CA PHE A 130 3.36 -0.82 12.40
C PHE A 130 4.88 -0.91 12.38
N MET A 131 5.51 -0.17 11.47
CA MET A 131 6.96 -0.20 11.27
C MET A 131 7.70 0.31 12.51
N TYR A 132 7.25 1.41 13.13
CA TYR A 132 7.82 1.90 14.40
C TYR A 132 7.60 0.94 15.56
N ALA A 133 6.39 0.45 15.75
CA ALA A 133 6.03 -0.42 16.86
C ALA A 133 6.67 -1.82 16.78
N ASN A 134 6.94 -2.31 15.57
CA ASN A 134 7.43 -3.68 15.32
C ASN A 134 8.82 -3.72 14.69
N LYS A 135 9.61 -2.64 14.82
CA LYS A 135 10.94 -2.51 14.20
C LYS A 135 11.83 -3.74 14.42
N ASP A 136 11.92 -4.21 15.66
CA ASP A 136 12.76 -5.35 16.03
C ASP A 136 12.26 -6.64 15.37
N VAL A 137 10.94 -6.86 15.36
CA VAL A 137 10.29 -8.02 14.74
C VAL A 137 10.51 -8.02 13.22
N VAL A 138 10.30 -6.88 12.56
CA VAL A 138 10.52 -6.73 11.11
C VAL A 138 11.99 -6.94 10.75
N SER A 139 12.92 -6.50 11.61
CA SER A 139 14.36 -6.67 11.41
C SER A 139 14.90 -8.07 11.78
N SER A 140 14.06 -8.92 12.40
CA SER A 140 14.47 -10.23 12.88
C SER A 140 14.93 -11.16 11.76
N ASN A 141 15.88 -12.04 12.07
CA ASN A 141 16.44 -12.96 11.09
C ASN A 141 15.37 -13.92 10.53
N GLU A 142 14.44 -14.37 11.36
CA GLU A 142 13.36 -15.28 10.98
C GLU A 142 12.46 -14.63 9.91
N VAL A 143 11.99 -13.42 10.20
CA VAL A 143 11.16 -12.64 9.27
C VAL A 143 11.93 -12.34 7.98
N GLN A 144 13.18 -11.87 8.09
CA GLN A 144 14.02 -11.55 6.92
C GLN A 144 14.36 -12.77 6.04
N GLN A 145 14.59 -13.94 6.64
CA GLN A 145 14.81 -15.18 5.89
C GLN A 145 13.54 -15.64 5.20
N CYS A 146 12.40 -15.60 5.90
CA CYS A 146 11.10 -15.91 5.34
C CYS A 146 10.80 -15.02 4.12
N TYR A 147 10.97 -13.70 4.25
CA TYR A 147 10.87 -12.74 3.15
C TYR A 147 11.68 -13.18 1.92
N ARG A 148 12.96 -13.51 2.09
CA ARG A 148 13.81 -13.95 0.97
C ARG A 148 13.29 -15.23 0.31
N LYS A 149 12.68 -16.13 1.08
CA LYS A 149 12.11 -17.39 0.60
C LYS A 149 10.86 -17.15 -0.24
N VAL A 150 9.89 -16.37 0.26
CA VAL A 150 8.66 -16.06 -0.51
C VAL A 150 8.96 -15.28 -1.80
N LEU A 151 9.90 -14.33 -1.78
CA LEU A 151 10.21 -13.50 -2.95
C LEU A 151 10.82 -14.28 -4.12
N LYS A 152 11.63 -15.29 -3.81
CA LYS A 152 12.26 -16.16 -4.80
C LYS A 152 11.35 -17.29 -5.28
N ASN A 153 10.21 -17.50 -4.63
CA ASN A 153 9.29 -18.57 -4.97
C ASN A 153 8.16 -18.05 -5.90
N ASN A 154 8.30 -18.35 -7.19
CA ASN A 154 7.29 -17.99 -8.19
C ASN A 154 5.91 -18.61 -7.90
N ILE A 155 5.85 -19.84 -7.38
CA ILE A 155 4.59 -20.51 -7.03
C ILE A 155 3.89 -19.77 -5.89
N ALA A 156 4.65 -19.35 -4.86
CA ALA A 156 4.10 -18.59 -3.75
C ALA A 156 3.52 -17.25 -4.23
N ARG A 157 4.24 -16.56 -5.12
CA ARG A 157 3.78 -15.31 -5.75
C ARG A 157 2.53 -15.50 -6.60
N ASP A 158 2.42 -16.59 -7.35
CA ASP A 158 1.26 -16.88 -8.17
C ASP A 158 0.03 -17.23 -7.31
N LYS A 159 0.21 -18.00 -6.24
CA LYS A 159 -0.84 -18.25 -5.24
C LYS A 159 -1.32 -16.96 -4.59
N TYR A 160 -0.40 -16.06 -4.23
CA TYR A 160 -0.73 -14.76 -3.68
C TYR A 160 -1.58 -13.93 -4.65
N ARG A 161 -1.20 -13.88 -5.94
CA ARG A 161 -2.00 -13.21 -6.98
C ARG A 161 -3.39 -13.82 -7.15
N GLN A 162 -3.48 -15.15 -7.11
CA GLN A 162 -4.78 -15.85 -7.16
C GLN A 162 -5.64 -15.51 -5.96
N CYS A 163 -5.06 -15.44 -4.76
CA CYS A 163 -5.76 -15.03 -3.55
C CYS A 163 -6.35 -13.62 -3.69
N ILE A 164 -5.53 -12.64 -4.13
CA ILE A 164 -6.03 -11.27 -4.35
C ILE A 164 -7.15 -11.26 -5.41
N GLY A 165 -6.97 -12.01 -6.49
CA GLY A 165 -7.96 -12.14 -7.56
C GLY A 165 -9.31 -12.62 -7.05
N LYS A 166 -9.31 -13.65 -6.20
CA LYS A 166 -10.53 -14.18 -5.54
C LYS A 166 -11.10 -13.20 -4.53
N ALA A 167 -10.25 -12.56 -3.72
CA ALA A 167 -10.67 -11.55 -2.74
C ALA A 167 -11.35 -10.33 -3.38
N SER A 168 -10.98 -10.03 -4.64
CA SER A 168 -11.51 -8.91 -5.44
C SER A 168 -12.60 -9.33 -6.43
N GLU A 169 -13.13 -10.54 -6.33
CA GLU A 169 -14.19 -11.02 -7.23
C GLU A 169 -15.48 -10.19 -7.05
N GLY A 170 -16.11 -9.82 -8.17
CA GLY A 170 -17.32 -8.99 -8.19
C GLY A 170 -17.10 -7.50 -7.90
N VAL A 171 -15.84 -7.04 -7.83
CA VAL A 171 -15.50 -5.63 -7.63
C VAL A 171 -15.16 -4.99 -8.98
N ASP A 172 -15.65 -3.77 -9.23
CA ASP A 172 -15.19 -3.01 -10.39
C ASP A 172 -13.68 -2.77 -10.29
N LYS A 173 -12.98 -3.22 -11.33
CA LYS A 173 -11.52 -3.22 -11.37
C LYS A 173 -10.93 -1.84 -11.64
N VAL A 174 -11.76 -0.91 -12.09
CA VAL A 174 -11.33 0.35 -12.68
C VAL A 174 -11.97 1.54 -11.98
N GLU A 175 -13.16 1.40 -11.39
CA GLU A 175 -13.83 2.45 -10.60
C GLU A 175 -13.43 2.37 -9.11
N ILE A 176 -13.21 3.53 -8.50
CA ILE A 176 -13.07 3.62 -7.04
C ILE A 176 -14.42 3.28 -6.40
N PRO A 177 -14.48 2.43 -5.35
CA PRO A 177 -15.74 2.07 -4.73
C PRO A 177 -16.56 3.29 -4.30
N HIS A 178 -17.88 3.13 -4.26
CA HIS A 178 -18.78 4.24 -3.93
C HIS A 178 -18.95 4.45 -2.43
N SER A 179 -18.25 3.67 -1.61
CA SER A 179 -18.26 3.82 -0.15
C SER A 179 -17.00 3.26 0.49
N LYS A 180 -16.63 3.85 1.63
CA LYS A 180 -15.57 3.33 2.51
C LYS A 180 -15.84 1.88 2.90
N ALA A 181 -17.09 1.54 3.22
CA ALA A 181 -17.49 0.18 3.60
C ALA A 181 -17.20 -0.85 2.50
N GLU A 182 -17.50 -0.51 1.25
CA GLU A 182 -17.22 -1.38 0.11
C GLU A 182 -15.71 -1.56 -0.10
N ALA A 183 -14.94 -0.47 -0.09
CA ALA A 183 -13.48 -0.53 -0.20
C ALA A 183 -12.86 -1.39 0.91
N CYS A 184 -13.33 -1.20 2.14
CA CYS A 184 -12.85 -1.91 3.32
C CYS A 184 -13.19 -3.39 3.32
N ARG A 185 -14.38 -3.77 2.84
CA ARG A 185 -14.74 -5.19 2.66
C ARG A 185 -13.73 -5.91 1.78
N VAL A 186 -13.24 -5.26 0.73
CA VAL A 186 -12.25 -5.84 -0.18
C VAL A 186 -10.87 -5.81 0.45
N LEU A 187 -10.48 -4.70 1.07
CA LEU A 187 -9.18 -4.54 1.74
C LEU A 187 -8.92 -5.62 2.79
N ILE A 188 -9.91 -5.88 3.66
CA ILE A 188 -9.85 -6.88 4.71
C ILE A 188 -9.72 -8.30 4.13
N LYS A 189 -10.36 -8.58 2.99
CA LYS A 189 -10.21 -9.89 2.33
C LYS A 189 -8.80 -10.04 1.75
N ILE A 190 -8.25 -8.97 1.18
CA ILE A 190 -6.93 -9.01 0.57
C ILE A 190 -5.82 -9.07 1.64
N SER A 191 -5.99 -8.43 2.80
CA SER A 191 -4.98 -8.46 3.88
C SER A 191 -4.59 -9.89 4.22
N LYS A 192 -5.55 -10.81 4.22
CA LYS A 192 -5.35 -12.24 4.54
C LYS A 192 -4.46 -12.99 3.54
N CYS A 193 -4.27 -12.47 2.33
CA CYS A 193 -3.45 -13.13 1.31
C CYS A 193 -1.96 -13.13 1.66
N LEU A 194 -1.45 -12.09 2.30
CA LEU A 194 -0.04 -12.02 2.67
C LEU A 194 0.32 -13.00 3.80
N PRO A 195 -0.40 -13.01 4.94
CA PRO A 195 -0.16 -14.00 5.99
C PRO A 195 -0.27 -15.43 5.50
N GLN A 196 -1.23 -15.72 4.61
CA GLN A 196 -1.34 -17.04 4.00
C GLN A 196 -0.09 -17.41 3.19
N MET A 197 0.44 -16.50 2.38
CA MET A 197 1.67 -16.74 1.61
C MET A 197 2.87 -17.04 2.52
N PHE A 198 3.01 -16.32 3.64
CA PHE A 198 4.10 -16.53 4.58
C PHE A 198 3.95 -17.86 5.34
N THR A 199 2.74 -18.16 5.80
CA THR A 199 2.43 -19.41 6.51
C THR A 199 2.65 -20.64 5.62
N ASP A 200 2.31 -20.55 4.33
CA ASP A 200 2.50 -21.63 3.35
C ASP A 200 3.99 -21.92 3.07
N GLN A 201 4.88 -20.95 3.31
CA GLN A 201 6.25 -20.99 2.80
C GLN A 201 7.31 -20.99 3.90
N CYS A 202 7.00 -20.57 5.10
CA CYS A 202 7.97 -20.35 6.16
C CYS A 202 7.65 -21.19 7.39
N ASP A 203 8.70 -21.60 8.09
CA ASP A 203 8.54 -22.27 9.36
C ASP A 203 8.00 -21.29 10.39
N ALA A 204 7.05 -21.77 11.21
CA ALA A 204 6.46 -20.95 12.26
C ALA A 204 7.55 -20.47 13.23
N SER A 205 7.45 -19.21 13.65
CA SER A 205 8.33 -18.64 14.67
C SER A 205 7.59 -17.52 15.39
N SER A 206 7.96 -17.26 16.65
CA SER A 206 7.30 -16.22 17.45
C SER A 206 7.36 -14.83 16.79
N ASN A 207 8.49 -14.50 16.14
CA ASN A 207 8.63 -13.23 15.42
C ASN A 207 7.77 -13.19 14.16
N LEU A 208 7.69 -14.30 13.42
CA LEU A 208 6.82 -14.38 12.25
C LEU A 208 5.34 -14.27 12.64
N ASP A 209 4.90 -14.95 13.69
CA ASP A 209 3.52 -14.89 14.15
C ASP A 209 3.13 -13.48 14.62
N LYS A 210 4.02 -12.82 15.37
CA LYS A 210 3.84 -11.41 15.76
C LYS A 210 3.75 -10.49 14.55
N PHE A 211 4.64 -10.67 13.58
CA PHE A 211 4.64 -9.90 12.34
C PHE A 211 3.32 -10.06 11.58
N LEU A 212 2.85 -11.30 11.40
CA LEU A 212 1.63 -11.60 10.64
C LEU A 212 0.37 -11.08 11.33
N LYS A 213 0.29 -11.21 12.67
CA LYS A 213 -0.83 -10.67 13.44
C LYS A 213 -0.90 -9.15 13.34
N ALA A 214 0.23 -8.48 13.57
CA ALA A 214 0.27 -7.02 13.52
C ALA A 214 0.07 -6.49 12.08
N TYR A 215 0.48 -7.23 11.04
CA TYR A 215 0.14 -6.89 9.66
C TYR A 215 -1.37 -6.85 9.43
N ASP A 216 -2.12 -7.86 9.85
CA ASP A 216 -3.57 -7.91 9.65
C ASP A 216 -4.29 -6.73 10.34
N GLU A 217 -3.90 -6.41 11.57
CA GLU A 217 -4.42 -5.27 12.33
C GLU A 217 -4.16 -3.93 11.61
N VAL A 218 -3.02 -3.82 10.94
CA VAL A 218 -2.58 -2.61 10.26
C VAL A 218 -3.33 -2.36 8.96
N ILE A 219 -3.62 -3.39 8.19
CA ILE A 219 -4.44 -3.26 6.97
C ILE A 219 -5.92 -3.01 7.33
N ALA A 220 -6.41 -3.64 8.40
CA ALA A 220 -7.81 -3.49 8.83
C ALA A 220 -8.07 -2.21 9.64
N GLY A 221 -7.06 -1.62 10.28
CA GLY A 221 -7.17 -0.44 11.13
C GLY A 221 -7.88 0.75 10.47
N PRO A 222 -7.48 1.20 9.27
CA PRO A 222 -8.14 2.28 8.53
C PRO A 222 -9.64 2.05 8.25
N CYS A 223 -10.04 0.78 8.27
CA CYS A 223 -11.41 0.32 8.01
C CYS A 223 -12.27 0.15 9.27
N SER A 224 -11.67 0.28 10.45
CA SER A 224 -12.35 0.15 11.74
C SER A 224 -12.73 1.50 12.36
N ALA A 225 -12.30 2.60 11.73
CA ALA A 225 -12.57 3.98 12.14
C ALA A 225 -13.76 4.60 11.39
#